data_AF-A0A1T5EUS7-F1
#
_entry.id   AF-A0A1T5EUS7-F1
#
_cell.length_a   1.000
_cell.length_b   1.000
_cell.length_c   1.000
_cell.angle_alpha   90.00
_cell.angle_beta   90.00
_cell.angle_gamma   90.00
#
_symmetry.space_group_name_H-M   'P 1'
#
loop_
_entity.id
_entity.type
_entity.pdbx_description
1 polymer ?
#
loop_
_entity_poly.entity_id
_entity_poly.type
_entity_poly.pdbx_seq_one_letter_code
_entity_poly.pdbx_strand_id
1 'polypeptide(L)' 'LPPRCPELNPVENVWQFMRDNWLSNRIFKSYDDIVDHCCFAWNRLVDQPWRIMSLGMRHWAHGF' A
#
# COMPACT_ATOMS: atom_id res chain seq x y z
N LEU A 1 2.25 11.87 13.70
CA LEU A 1 3.04 12.22 12.50
C LEU A 1 2.98 13.73 12.33
N PRO A 2 4.09 14.43 12.04
CA PRO A 2 4.02 15.85 11.75
C PRO A 2 3.06 16.09 10.57
N PRO A 3 2.22 17.14 10.63
CA PRO A 3 1.26 17.42 9.58
C PRO A 3 1.97 17.69 8.24
N ARG A 4 1.44 17.14 7.14
CA ARG A 4 1.94 17.24 5.76
C ARG A 4 3.23 16.47 5.42
N CYS A 5 3.56 15.42 6.15
CA CYS A 5 4.60 14.47 5.76
C CYS A 5 4.01 13.10 5.36
N PRO A 6 3.37 12.96 4.18
CA PRO A 6 2.87 11.67 3.68
C PRO A 6 3.98 10.62 3.58
N GLU A 7 5.21 11.05 3.34
CA GLU A 7 6.41 10.21 3.36
C GLU A 7 6.70 9.60 4.75
N LEU A 8 6.15 10.13 5.83
CA LEU A 8 6.29 9.53 7.16
C LEU A 8 5.14 8.57 7.50
N ASN A 9 4.13 8.44 6.64
CA ASN A 9 2.99 7.56 6.89
C ASN A 9 3.23 6.17 6.26
N PRO A 10 3.46 5.11 7.06
CA PRO A 10 3.67 3.75 6.52
C PRO A 10 2.45 3.24 5.73
N VAL A 11 1.25 3.75 6.02
CA VAL A 11 0.03 3.42 5.28
C VAL A 11 0.10 3.91 3.84
N GLU A 12 0.67 5.09 3.59
CA GLU A 12 0.84 5.61 2.22
C GLU A 12 1.80 4.76 1.40
N ASN A 13 2.85 4.19 2.03
CA ASN A 13 3.77 3.27 1.34
C ASN A 13 3.04 1.98 0.93
N VAL A 14 2.21 1.44 1.82
CA VAL A 14 1.39 0.26 1.53
C VAL A 14 0.43 0.54 0.37
N TRP A 15 -0.24 1.70 0.40
CA TRP A 15 -1.16 2.10 -0.65
C TRP A 15 -0.46 2.34 -1.99
N GLN A 16 0.72 2.98 -1.98
CA GLN A 16 1.53 3.18 -3.19
C GLN A 16 1.97 1.84 -3.78
N PHE A 17 2.46 0.91 -2.96
CA PHE A 17 2.83 -0.42 -3.40
C PHE A 17 1.67 -1.16 -4.07
N MET A 18 0.49 -1.17 -3.44
CA MET A 18 -0.70 -1.82 -4.00
C MET A 18 -1.16 -1.18 -5.31
N ARG A 19 -1.11 0.16 -5.40
CA ARG A 19 -1.41 0.88 -6.64
C ARG A 19 -0.45 0.49 -7.75
N ASP A 20 0.85 0.58 -7.53
CA ASP A 20 1.85 0.37 -8.58
C ASP A 20 1.82 -1.07 -9.12
N ASN A 21 1.53 -2.06 -8.25
CA ASN A 21 1.64 -3.47 -8.59
C ASN A 21 0.34 -4.14 -9.05
N TRP A 22 -0.82 -3.74 -8.49
CA TRP A 22 -2.06 -4.50 -8.69
C TRP A 22 -3.24 -3.66 -9.17
N LEU A 23 -3.31 -2.38 -8.81
CA LEU A 23 -4.46 -1.52 -9.12
C LEU A 23 -4.21 -0.52 -10.26
N SER A 24 -2.97 -0.34 -10.69
CA SER A 24 -2.60 0.57 -11.79
C SER A 24 -3.14 0.11 -13.14
N ASN A 25 -3.43 1.07 -14.04
CA ASN A 25 -3.83 0.84 -15.43
C ASN A 25 -5.04 -0.08 -15.63
N ARG A 26 -6.02 -0.05 -14.69
CA ARG A 26 -7.28 -0.78 -14.80
C ARG A 26 -8.44 0.15 -15.13
N ILE A 27 -9.38 -0.35 -15.94
CA ILE A 27 -10.69 0.27 -16.16
C ILE A 27 -11.70 -0.51 -15.32
N PHE A 28 -12.37 0.17 -14.40
CA PHE A 28 -13.38 -0.42 -13.54
C PHE A 28 -14.78 -0.19 -14.11
N LYS A 29 -15.61 -1.23 -14.10
CA LYS A 29 -16.96 -1.20 -14.69
C LYS A 29 -18.01 -0.63 -13.75
N SER A 30 -17.80 -0.75 -12.44
CA SER A 30 -18.70 -0.28 -11.39
C SER A 30 -17.93 0.02 -10.12
N TYR A 31 -18.61 0.60 -9.13
CA TYR A 31 -18.04 0.77 -7.80
C TYR A 31 -17.67 -0.57 -7.15
N ASP A 32 -18.54 -1.57 -7.26
CA ASP A 32 -18.29 -2.90 -6.69
C ASP A 32 -17.02 -3.55 -7.28
N ASP A 33 -16.77 -3.34 -8.58
CA ASP A 33 -15.55 -3.81 -9.27
C ASP A 33 -14.27 -3.16 -8.71
N ILE A 34 -14.36 -1.89 -8.26
CA ILE A 34 -13.25 -1.23 -7.56
C ILE A 34 -13.03 -1.87 -6.20
N VAL A 35 -14.11 -2.10 -5.44
CA VAL A 35 -14.04 -2.67 -4.09
C VAL A 35 -13.47 -4.08 -4.15
N ASP A 36 -13.95 -4.93 -5.05
CA ASP A 36 -13.49 -6.30 -5.23
C ASP A 36 -12.00 -6.36 -5.56
N HIS A 37 -11.53 -5.51 -6.48
CA HIS A 37 -10.11 -5.42 -6.81
C HIS A 37 -9.26 -4.90 -5.65
N CYS A 38 -9.74 -3.92 -4.89
CA CYS A 38 -9.08 -3.45 -3.67
C CYS A 38 -8.98 -4.56 -2.62
N CYS A 39 -10.07 -5.30 -2.37
CA CYS A 39 -10.12 -6.42 -1.45
C CYS A 39 -9.15 -7.53 -1.87
N PHE A 40 -9.12 -7.89 -3.15
CA PHE A 40 -8.16 -8.86 -3.67
C PHE A 40 -6.71 -8.42 -3.43
N ALA A 41 -6.38 -7.18 -3.80
CA ALA A 41 -5.04 -6.62 -3.61
C ALA A 41 -4.64 -6.60 -2.13
N TRP A 42 -5.57 -6.22 -1.25
CA TRP A 42 -5.34 -6.18 0.19
C TRP A 42 -5.10 -7.58 0.78
N ASN A 43 -5.98 -8.53 0.50
CA ASN A 43 -5.86 -9.90 1.00
C ASN A 43 -4.55 -10.55 0.52
N ARG A 44 -4.17 -10.32 -0.75
CA ARG A 44 -2.89 -10.78 -1.28
C ARG A 44 -1.68 -10.18 -0.57
N LEU A 45 -1.79 -8.94 -0.08
CA LEU A 45 -0.73 -8.30 0.71
C LEU A 45 -0.67 -8.88 2.13
N VAL A 46 -1.83 -9.10 2.76
CA VAL A 46 -1.94 -9.70 4.09
C VAL A 46 -1.29 -11.09 4.14
N ASP A 47 -1.40 -11.87 3.06
CA ASP A 47 -0.71 -13.17 2.91
C ASP A 47 0.82 -13.05 2.80
N GLN A 48 1.37 -11.83 2.74
CA GLN A 48 2.81 -11.54 2.63
C GLN A 48 3.28 -10.64 3.79
N PRO A 49 3.24 -11.11 5.04
CA PRO A 49 3.55 -10.28 6.22
C PRO A 49 4.97 -9.68 6.17
N TRP A 50 5.94 -10.42 5.62
CA TRP A 50 7.32 -9.94 5.44
C TRP A 50 7.40 -8.71 4.53
N ARG A 51 6.54 -8.64 3.51
CA ARG A 51 6.45 -7.51 2.60
C ARG A 51 5.87 -6.29 3.30
N ILE A 52 4.81 -6.48 4.10
CA ILE A 52 4.24 -5.41 4.92
C ILE A 52 5.30 -4.84 5.88
N MET A 53 6.07 -5.71 6.55
CA MET A 53 7.18 -5.28 7.40
C MET A 53 8.22 -4.46 6.63
N SER A 54 8.62 -4.92 5.43
CA SER A 54 9.60 -4.20 4.59
C SER A 54 9.09 -2.83 4.11
N LEU A 55 7.78 -2.68 3.85
CA LEU A 55 7.16 -1.42 3.43
C LEU A 55 7.03 -0.42 4.60
N GLY A 56 6.91 -0.93 5.82
CA GLY A 56 6.85 -0.16 7.05
C GLY A 56 8.21 0.28 7.60
N MET A 57 9.29 -0.42 7.24
CA MET A 57 10.65 -0.11 7.72
C MET A 57 11.39 0.81 6.75
N ARG A 58 11.87 1.97 7.24
CA ARG A 58 12.74 2.87 6.48
C ARG A 58 14.13 2.92 7.08
N HIS A 59 15.14 2.62 6.26
CA HIS A 59 16.55 2.64 6.68
C HIS A 59 16.99 4.00 7.24
N TRP A 60 16.52 5.11 6.67
CA TRP A 60 16.90 6.46 7.12
C TRP A 60 16.21 6.89 8.44
N ALA A 61 15.09 6.28 8.81
CA ALA A 61 14.40 6.57 10.07
C ALA A 61 15.03 5.84 11.28
N HIS A 62 15.87 4.85 11.01
CA HIS A 62 16.54 4.02 12.02
C HIS A 62 18.07 4.12 11.95
N GLY A 63 18.61 5.08 11.19
CA GLY A 63 20.05 5.34 11.08
C GLY A 63 20.51 6.40 12.08
N PHE A 64 20.94 5.97 13.25
CA PHE A 64 21.93 6.65 14.11
C PHE A 64 22.87 5.61 14.69
#